data_AF-A0A166BHU2-F1
#
_entry.id   AF-A0A166BHU2-F1
#
_cell.length_a   1.000
_cell.length_b   1.000
_cell.length_c   1.000
_cell.angle_alpha   90.00
_cell.angle_beta   90.00
_cell.angle_gamma   90.00
#
_symmetry.space_group_name_H-M   'P 1'
#
loop_
_entity.id
_entity.type
_entity.pdbx_description
1 polymer ?
#
loop_
_entity_poly.entity_id
_entity_poly.type
_entity_poly.pdbx_seq_one_letter_code
_entity_poly.pdbx_strand_id
1 'polypeptide(L)'
;MTAINLSIFQGISDFVGRDQKLTITDGSLAKRETQTTHLGRVVSWVKQHTVDHTRKTVDQGTFRTALQNEYGKRSGSQAYQYACKACGYTDGKSHSLTAKQISAGVYFAEQRKQEAEEQNKNIIQHFIKNPDLLKSVGIARVPGQRASIQQLIAARHSVDFESFSEHDLTSVFKQNLRDNLTNTESAKMLAFMRDFDLPLSLLPGPGNLPPVNELPEMVQDAVKFSTMVLEHQSKNKMDARNIGIVMAPNIAEGNNADPIRALALKTNFFNALINRAD
;
A
#
# COMPACT_ATOMS: atom_id res chain seq x y z
N MET A 1 23.74 2.74 3.03
CA MET A 1 23.32 1.42 2.51
C MET A 1 22.48 1.67 1.28
N THR A 2 22.90 1.18 0.12
CA THR A 2 22.17 1.30 -1.14
C THR A 2 20.89 0.46 -1.06
N ALA A 3 19.73 1.05 -1.34
CA ALA A 3 18.47 0.31 -1.36
C ALA A 3 18.47 -0.66 -2.55
N ILE A 4 18.23 -1.95 -2.29
CA ILE A 4 18.07 -2.97 -3.35
C ILE A 4 16.59 -3.01 -3.73
N ASN A 5 16.29 -2.96 -5.02
CA ASN A 5 14.92 -3.05 -5.53
C ASN A 5 14.34 -4.45 -5.26
N LEU A 6 13.06 -4.54 -4.90
CA LEU A 6 12.36 -5.80 -4.66
C LEU A 6 12.41 -6.76 -5.86
N SER A 7 12.44 -6.23 -7.10
CA SER A 7 12.56 -7.02 -8.32
C SER A 7 13.83 -7.88 -8.39
N ILE A 8 14.93 -7.42 -7.78
CA ILE A 8 16.18 -8.20 -7.68
C ILE A 8 15.99 -9.40 -6.75
N PHE A 9 15.21 -9.23 -5.67
CA PHE A 9 14.87 -10.33 -4.76
C PHE A 9 13.98 -11.37 -5.45
N GLN A 10 12.93 -10.93 -6.15
CA GLN A 10 12.01 -11.79 -6.90
C GLN A 10 12.75 -12.59 -7.98
N GLY A 11 13.51 -11.89 -8.83
CA GLY A 11 14.24 -12.53 -9.93
C GLY A 11 15.13 -13.67 -9.45
N ILE A 12 15.90 -13.48 -8.36
CA ILE A 12 16.74 -14.56 -7.83
C ILE A 12 15.92 -15.65 -7.15
N SER A 13 14.83 -15.32 -6.43
CA SER A 13 14.01 -16.33 -5.77
C SER A 13 13.35 -17.30 -6.74
N ASP A 14 13.04 -16.84 -7.96
CA ASP A 14 12.36 -17.65 -8.98
C ASP A 14 13.28 -18.72 -9.61
N PHE A 15 14.61 -18.50 -9.58
CA PHE A 15 15.61 -19.41 -10.19
C PHE A 15 16.33 -20.31 -9.18
N VAL A 16 15.95 -20.29 -7.90
CA VAL A 16 16.62 -21.07 -6.86
C VAL A 16 15.66 -21.93 -6.07
N GLY A 17 16.18 -23.00 -5.44
CA GLY A 17 15.39 -23.82 -4.53
C GLY A 17 14.85 -23.00 -3.36
N ARG A 18 13.64 -23.30 -2.90
CA ARG A 18 12.93 -22.54 -1.84
C ARG A 18 13.76 -22.33 -0.57
N ASP A 19 14.53 -23.34 -0.17
CA ASP A 19 15.37 -23.31 1.04
C ASP A 19 16.77 -22.70 0.80
N GLN A 20 17.05 -22.21 -0.42
CA GLN A 20 18.31 -21.55 -0.74
C GLN A 20 18.46 -20.31 0.12
N LYS A 21 19.55 -20.28 0.90
CA LYS A 21 19.95 -19.10 1.67
C LYS A 21 20.53 -18.06 0.72
N LEU A 22 20.14 -16.82 0.93
CA LEU A 22 20.56 -15.68 0.13
C LEU A 22 21.35 -14.72 1.00
N THR A 23 22.22 -13.95 0.37
CA THR A 23 23.00 -12.93 1.07
C THR A 23 23.30 -11.75 0.17
N ILE A 24 23.40 -10.58 0.78
CA ILE A 24 23.70 -9.33 0.10
C ILE A 24 25.21 -9.11 0.14
N THR A 25 25.79 -8.79 -1.01
CA THR A 25 27.21 -8.44 -1.18
C THR A 25 27.27 -7.27 -2.14
N ASP A 26 27.84 -6.15 -1.69
CA ASP A 26 28.08 -4.95 -2.53
C ASP A 26 26.87 -4.47 -3.35
N GLY A 27 25.68 -4.45 -2.72
CA GLY A 27 24.43 -4.01 -3.36
C GLY A 27 23.78 -5.05 -4.28
N SER A 28 24.34 -6.25 -4.37
CA SER A 28 23.80 -7.37 -5.15
C SER A 28 23.32 -8.50 -4.24
N LEU A 29 22.26 -9.20 -4.65
CA LEU A 29 21.78 -10.40 -3.97
C LEU A 29 22.43 -11.63 -4.60
N ALA A 30 22.95 -12.55 -3.79
CA ALA A 30 23.64 -13.75 -4.25
C ALA A 30 23.22 -15.00 -3.46
N LYS A 31 23.43 -16.18 -4.06
CA LYS A 31 23.30 -17.46 -3.34
C LYS A 31 24.39 -17.53 -2.27
N ARG A 32 24.02 -17.90 -1.05
CA ARG A 32 25.00 -18.14 0.00
C ARG A 32 25.56 -19.55 -0.14
N GLU A 33 26.82 -19.65 -0.54
CA GLU A 33 27.53 -20.92 -0.60
C GLU A 33 27.87 -21.43 0.82
N THR A 34 27.63 -22.72 1.07
CA THR A 34 28.08 -23.40 2.28
C THR A 34 29.45 -24.00 2.05
N GLN A 35 30.50 -23.49 2.72
CA GLN A 35 31.83 -24.10 2.69
C GLN A 35 31.81 -25.46 3.41
N THR A 36 32.15 -26.55 2.70
CA THR A 36 31.99 -27.93 3.17
C THR A 36 33.23 -28.55 3.82
N THR A 37 34.40 -27.91 3.83
CA THR A 37 35.65 -28.51 4.34
C THR A 37 35.83 -28.38 5.85
N HIS A 38 36.30 -29.46 6.51
CA HIS A 38 36.41 -29.59 7.97
C HIS A 38 37.30 -28.54 8.66
N LEU A 39 38.43 -28.15 8.04
CA LEU A 39 39.30 -27.06 8.51
C LEU A 39 38.66 -25.67 8.29
N GLY A 40 37.88 -25.52 7.21
CA GLY A 40 37.04 -24.35 6.96
C GLY A 40 35.96 -24.18 8.04
N ARG A 41 35.40 -25.26 8.58
CA ARG A 41 34.33 -25.21 9.60
C ARG A 41 34.77 -24.52 10.91
N VAL A 42 36.01 -24.69 11.36
CA VAL A 42 36.48 -24.13 12.65
C VAL A 42 36.83 -22.65 12.54
N VAL A 43 37.53 -22.24 11.48
CA VAL A 43 37.85 -20.83 11.21
C VAL A 43 36.60 -20.05 10.80
N SER A 44 35.69 -20.70 10.07
CA SER A 44 34.37 -20.16 9.73
C SER A 44 33.50 -20.03 10.98
N TRP A 45 33.56 -20.91 11.97
CA TRP A 45 32.77 -20.80 13.20
C TRP A 45 33.03 -19.50 13.98
N VAL A 46 34.30 -19.13 14.20
CA VAL A 46 34.67 -17.90 14.95
C VAL A 46 34.34 -16.63 14.16
N LYS A 47 34.62 -16.60 12.84
CA LYS A 47 34.24 -15.46 11.97
C LYS A 47 32.73 -15.38 11.73
N GLN A 48 32.03 -16.51 11.69
CA GLN A 48 30.58 -16.55 11.51
C GLN A 48 29.87 -16.06 12.78
N HIS A 49 30.28 -16.38 14.00
CA HIS A 49 29.45 -16.02 15.15
C HIS A 49 29.25 -14.50 15.34
N THR A 50 30.19 -13.63 14.97
CA THR A 50 30.00 -12.16 15.03
C THR A 50 29.64 -11.51 13.68
N VAL A 51 30.21 -12.00 12.57
CA VAL A 51 29.94 -11.42 11.23
C VAL A 51 28.65 -11.99 10.62
N ASP A 52 28.27 -13.23 10.90
CA ASP A 52 27.04 -13.86 10.37
C ASP A 52 25.78 -13.28 11.00
N HIS A 53 25.80 -12.98 12.30
CA HIS A 53 24.66 -12.31 12.94
C HIS A 53 24.45 -10.91 12.36
N THR A 54 25.52 -10.15 12.17
CA THR A 54 25.48 -8.83 11.54
C THR A 54 24.98 -8.95 10.09
N ARG A 55 25.52 -9.89 9.32
CA ARG A 55 25.14 -10.09 7.91
C ARG A 55 23.71 -10.57 7.73
N LYS A 56 23.24 -11.54 8.53
CA LYS A 56 21.83 -11.98 8.55
C LYS A 56 20.90 -10.81 8.87
N THR A 57 21.27 -9.98 9.84
CA THR A 57 20.48 -8.80 10.24
C THR A 57 20.41 -7.78 9.11
N VAL A 58 21.53 -7.55 8.41
CA VAL A 58 21.58 -6.68 7.22
C VAL A 58 20.71 -7.26 6.10
N ASP A 59 20.87 -8.54 5.75
CA ASP A 59 20.11 -9.20 4.69
C ASP A 59 18.59 -9.11 4.93
N GLN A 60 18.15 -9.42 6.15
CA GLN A 60 16.77 -9.29 6.59
C GLN A 60 16.28 -7.84 6.58
N GLY A 61 17.12 -6.92 7.07
CA GLY A 61 16.84 -5.50 7.11
C GLY A 61 16.63 -4.92 5.71
N THR A 62 17.46 -5.29 4.74
CA THR A 62 17.33 -4.83 3.35
C THR A 62 16.10 -5.41 2.68
N PHE A 63 15.77 -6.69 2.88
CA PHE A 63 14.53 -7.27 2.35
C PHE A 63 13.30 -6.56 2.92
N ARG A 64 13.26 -6.31 4.23
CA ARG A 64 12.19 -5.54 4.86
C ARG A 64 12.06 -4.14 4.26
N THR A 65 13.19 -3.44 4.08
CA THR A 65 13.20 -2.11 3.45
C THR A 65 12.74 -2.17 2.00
N ALA A 66 13.09 -3.19 1.23
CA ALA A 66 12.62 -3.37 -0.15
C ALA A 66 11.09 -3.53 -0.21
N LEU A 67 10.50 -4.36 0.66
CA LEU A 67 9.05 -4.50 0.78
C LEU A 67 8.36 -3.18 1.16
N GLN A 68 8.93 -2.42 2.09
CA GLN A 68 8.40 -1.11 2.52
C GLN A 68 8.54 -0.05 1.42
N ASN A 69 9.60 -0.13 0.61
CA ASN A 69 9.84 0.76 -0.51
C ASN A 69 8.91 0.47 -1.69
N GLU A 70 8.44 -0.77 -1.85
CA GLU A 70 7.50 -1.11 -2.92
C GLU A 70 6.04 -0.86 -2.47
N TYR A 71 5.62 -1.51 -1.38
CA TYR A 71 4.21 -1.54 -0.95
C TYR A 71 3.86 -0.52 0.14
N GLY A 72 4.77 0.40 0.46
CA GLY A 72 4.61 1.34 1.56
C GLY A 72 4.92 0.73 2.94
N LYS A 73 5.10 1.61 3.93
CA LYS A 73 5.64 1.23 5.26
C LYS A 73 4.77 0.19 5.97
N ARG A 74 3.44 0.34 5.93
CA ARG A 74 2.51 -0.52 6.66
C ARG A 74 2.40 -1.90 6.02
N SER A 75 2.03 -1.96 4.74
CA SER A 75 1.85 -3.22 4.01
C SER A 75 3.16 -3.97 3.83
N GLY A 76 4.26 -3.27 3.53
CA GLY A 76 5.58 -3.89 3.48
C GLY A 76 6.03 -4.50 4.81
N SER A 77 5.70 -3.89 5.95
CA SER A 77 6.00 -4.45 7.28
C SER A 77 5.16 -5.70 7.58
N GLN A 78 3.86 -5.68 7.23
CA GLN A 78 2.98 -6.85 7.40
C GLN A 78 3.43 -8.02 6.53
N ALA A 79 3.81 -7.75 5.28
CA ALA A 79 4.36 -8.73 4.36
C ALA A 79 5.64 -9.37 4.90
N TYR A 80 6.55 -8.57 5.44
CA TYR A 80 7.77 -9.07 6.07
C TYR A 80 7.46 -9.97 7.29
N GLN A 81 6.53 -9.56 8.16
CA GLN A 81 6.12 -10.36 9.32
C GLN A 81 5.49 -11.69 8.90
N TYR A 82 4.66 -11.68 7.87
CA TYR A 82 4.08 -12.90 7.30
C TYR A 82 5.17 -13.82 6.74
N ALA A 83 6.12 -13.27 5.99
CA ALA A 83 7.24 -14.00 5.41
C ALA A 83 8.09 -14.72 6.47
N CYS A 84 8.40 -14.04 7.58
CA CYS A 84 9.11 -14.64 8.72
C CYS A 84 8.32 -15.82 9.30
N LYS A 85 7.02 -15.63 9.56
CA LYS A 85 6.13 -16.67 10.12
C LYS A 85 6.01 -17.88 9.18
N ALA A 86 5.88 -17.67 7.88
CA ALA A 86 5.80 -18.73 6.87
C ALA A 86 7.08 -19.60 6.82
N CYS A 87 8.20 -19.07 7.32
CA CYS A 87 9.47 -19.76 7.45
C CYS A 87 9.73 -20.33 8.85
N GLY A 88 8.74 -20.26 9.76
CA GLY A 88 8.86 -20.75 11.14
C GLY A 88 9.66 -19.82 12.06
N TYR A 89 9.92 -18.58 11.65
CA TYR A 89 10.66 -17.61 12.45
C TYR A 89 9.74 -16.52 13.02
N THR A 90 10.07 -16.08 14.23
CA THR A 90 9.48 -14.88 14.82
C THR A 90 10.21 -13.65 14.30
N ASP A 91 9.47 -12.58 14.02
CA ASP A 91 10.04 -11.26 13.69
C ASP A 91 11.11 -10.85 14.72
N GLY A 92 12.21 -10.26 14.26
CA GLY A 92 13.33 -9.82 15.09
C GLY A 92 14.34 -10.91 15.51
N LYS A 93 14.10 -12.20 15.26
CA LYS A 93 15.12 -13.25 15.48
C LYS A 93 16.13 -13.27 14.32
N SER A 94 17.41 -13.41 14.63
CA SER A 94 18.46 -13.50 13.61
C SER A 94 18.38 -14.84 12.87
N HIS A 95 17.93 -14.83 11.62
CA HIS A 95 17.92 -15.99 10.73
C HIS A 95 18.34 -15.61 9.31
N SER A 96 18.79 -16.62 8.55
CA SER A 96 19.14 -16.42 7.14
C SER A 96 17.92 -16.03 6.32
N LEU A 97 18.11 -15.09 5.39
CA LEU A 97 17.13 -14.80 4.35
C LEU A 97 17.09 -15.98 3.37
N THR A 98 15.89 -16.37 2.96
CA THR A 98 15.67 -17.51 2.04
C THR A 98 14.77 -17.11 0.87
N ALA A 99 14.85 -17.83 -0.24
CA ALA A 99 13.95 -17.63 -1.38
C ALA A 99 12.47 -17.88 -1.00
N LYS A 100 12.19 -18.83 -0.12
CA LYS A 100 10.85 -19.06 0.46
C LYS A 100 10.33 -17.82 1.19
N GLN A 101 11.18 -17.15 1.98
CA GLN A 101 10.79 -15.95 2.69
C GLN A 101 10.44 -14.81 1.72
N ILE A 102 11.26 -14.62 0.68
CA ILE A 102 11.02 -13.60 -0.34
C ILE A 102 9.68 -13.84 -1.03
N SER A 103 9.49 -15.03 -1.61
CA SER A 103 8.26 -15.40 -2.32
C SER A 103 7.02 -15.30 -1.42
N ALA A 104 7.09 -15.76 -0.17
CA ALA A 104 5.97 -15.64 0.77
C ALA A 104 5.61 -14.19 1.11
N GLY A 105 6.59 -13.31 1.26
CA GLY A 105 6.36 -11.89 1.56
C GLY A 105 5.76 -11.13 0.38
N VAL A 106 6.32 -11.32 -0.81
CA VAL A 106 5.83 -10.73 -2.06
C VAL A 106 4.39 -11.18 -2.33
N TYR A 107 4.16 -12.51 -2.33
CA TYR A 107 2.84 -13.07 -2.57
C TYR A 107 1.80 -12.51 -1.60
N PHE A 108 2.13 -12.43 -0.30
CA PHE A 108 1.23 -11.86 0.68
C PHE A 108 0.90 -10.38 0.40
N ALA A 109 1.89 -9.57 0.04
CA ALA A 109 1.69 -8.15 -0.24
C ALA A 109 0.78 -7.94 -1.47
N GLU A 110 1.05 -8.68 -2.56
CA GLU A 110 0.25 -8.63 -3.79
C GLU A 110 -1.18 -9.09 -3.55
N GLN A 111 -1.35 -10.22 -2.86
CA GLN A 111 -2.66 -10.76 -2.52
C GLN A 111 -3.46 -9.75 -1.67
N ARG A 112 -2.84 -9.15 -0.65
CA ARG A 112 -3.49 -8.16 0.22
C ARG A 112 -3.93 -6.90 -0.52
N LYS A 113 -3.16 -6.46 -1.52
CA LYS A 113 -3.52 -5.34 -2.39
C LYS A 113 -4.73 -5.70 -3.25
N GLN A 114 -4.68 -6.83 -3.94
CA GLN A 114 -5.78 -7.32 -4.79
C GLN A 114 -7.07 -7.50 -3.98
N GLU A 115 -6.98 -8.05 -2.78
CA GLU A 115 -8.10 -8.16 -1.85
C GLU A 115 -8.72 -6.82 -1.46
N ALA A 116 -7.87 -5.81 -1.24
CA ALA A 116 -8.32 -4.48 -0.86
C ALA A 116 -8.97 -3.75 -2.04
N GLU A 117 -8.42 -3.89 -3.24
CA GLU A 117 -8.99 -3.40 -4.50
C GLU A 117 -10.36 -4.04 -4.77
N GLU A 118 -10.44 -5.37 -4.70
CA GLU A 118 -11.68 -6.12 -4.91
C GLU A 118 -12.74 -5.77 -3.86
N GLN A 119 -12.36 -5.64 -2.58
CA GLN A 119 -13.28 -5.22 -1.53
C GLN A 119 -13.82 -3.80 -1.80
N ASN A 120 -12.99 -2.87 -2.28
CA ASN A 120 -13.43 -1.51 -2.62
C ASN A 120 -14.44 -1.51 -3.77
N LYS A 121 -14.19 -2.31 -4.82
CA LYS A 121 -15.15 -2.50 -5.92
C LYS A 121 -16.48 -3.07 -5.43
N ASN A 122 -16.43 -4.09 -4.57
CA ASN A 122 -17.63 -4.70 -4.02
C ASN A 122 -18.41 -3.73 -3.11
N ILE A 123 -17.72 -2.88 -2.34
CA ILE A 123 -18.35 -1.80 -1.57
C ILE A 123 -19.07 -0.82 -2.51
N ILE A 124 -18.43 -0.40 -3.61
CA ILE A 124 -19.07 0.45 -4.63
C ILE A 124 -20.32 -0.23 -5.19
N GLN A 125 -20.24 -1.50 -5.56
CA GLN A 125 -21.39 -2.26 -6.07
C GLN A 125 -22.53 -2.36 -5.06
N HIS A 126 -22.22 -2.50 -3.77
CA HIS A 126 -23.23 -2.50 -2.72
C HIS A 126 -23.93 -1.14 -2.62
N PHE A 127 -23.21 -0.02 -2.72
CA PHE A 127 -23.84 1.31 -2.77
C PHE A 127 -24.65 1.55 -4.05
N ILE A 128 -24.23 1.00 -5.19
CA ILE A 128 -25.02 1.05 -6.44
C ILE A 128 -26.35 0.30 -6.27
N LYS A 129 -26.33 -0.87 -5.62
CA LYS A 129 -27.54 -1.66 -5.36
C LYS A 129 -28.42 -1.04 -4.28
N ASN A 130 -27.83 -0.31 -3.34
CA ASN A 130 -28.50 0.29 -2.19
C ASN A 130 -28.26 1.82 -2.12
N PRO A 131 -28.76 2.60 -3.10
CA PRO A 131 -28.44 4.03 -3.22
C PRO A 131 -28.95 4.87 -2.05
N ASP A 132 -29.95 4.39 -1.30
CA ASP A 132 -30.44 5.08 -0.10
C ASP A 132 -29.36 5.22 0.98
N LEU A 133 -28.39 4.30 1.04
CA LEU A 133 -27.26 4.38 1.97
C LEU A 133 -26.38 5.61 1.71
N LEU A 134 -26.30 6.08 0.46
CA LEU A 134 -25.54 7.29 0.10
C LEU A 134 -26.19 8.57 0.61
N LYS A 135 -27.45 8.53 1.08
CA LYS A 135 -28.17 9.69 1.62
C LYS A 135 -27.87 9.94 3.11
N SER A 136 -27.17 9.03 3.77
CA SER A 136 -26.80 9.14 5.19
C SER A 136 -25.96 10.39 5.45
N VAL A 137 -26.33 11.15 6.49
CA VAL A 137 -25.69 12.44 6.78
C VAL A 137 -24.23 12.22 7.19
N GLY A 138 -23.32 12.88 6.48
CA GLY A 138 -21.89 12.77 6.74
C GLY A 138 -21.29 11.44 6.30
N ILE A 139 -21.91 10.74 5.33
CA ILE A 139 -21.29 9.58 4.66
C ILE A 139 -19.83 9.88 4.27
N ALA A 140 -18.93 8.92 4.46
CA ALA A 140 -17.46 9.08 4.34
C ALA A 140 -16.78 10.06 5.32
N ARG A 141 -17.50 10.93 6.03
CA ARG A 141 -16.94 11.80 7.10
C ARG A 141 -17.06 11.17 8.48
N VAL A 142 -18.24 10.67 8.82
CA VAL A 142 -18.51 9.99 10.09
C VAL A 142 -17.75 8.65 10.10
N PRO A 143 -16.96 8.36 11.15
CA PRO A 143 -16.23 7.11 11.24
C PRO A 143 -17.17 5.95 11.58
N GLY A 144 -16.88 4.78 11.02
CA GLY A 144 -17.49 3.52 11.42
C GLY A 144 -16.96 3.00 12.75
N GLN A 145 -17.57 1.92 13.23
CA GLN A 145 -17.15 1.22 14.43
C GLN A 145 -15.85 0.46 14.20
N ARG A 146 -14.89 0.64 15.10
CA ARG A 146 -13.56 0.03 14.97
C ARG A 146 -13.60 -1.50 14.88
N ALA A 147 -14.47 -2.15 15.65
CA ALA A 147 -14.62 -3.60 15.63
C ALA A 147 -15.13 -4.10 14.26
N SER A 148 -16.16 -3.45 13.73
CA SER A 148 -16.72 -3.72 12.40
C SER A 148 -15.68 -3.53 11.29
N ILE A 149 -14.94 -2.43 11.33
CA ILE A 149 -13.85 -2.16 10.36
C ILE A 149 -12.79 -3.27 10.42
N GLN A 150 -12.39 -3.69 11.62
CA GLN A 150 -11.40 -4.77 11.78
C GLN A 150 -11.91 -6.10 11.25
N GLN A 151 -13.19 -6.42 11.47
CA GLN A 151 -13.83 -7.61 10.94
C GLN A 151 -13.86 -7.60 9.40
N LEU A 152 -14.28 -6.48 8.80
CA LEU A 152 -14.31 -6.28 7.36
C LEU A 152 -12.91 -6.41 6.72
N ILE A 153 -11.88 -5.86 7.35
CA ILE A 153 -10.48 -5.96 6.89
C ILE A 153 -9.91 -7.38 7.09
N ALA A 154 -10.35 -8.10 8.11
CA ALA A 154 -9.92 -9.48 8.34
C ALA A 154 -10.55 -10.46 7.36
N ALA A 155 -11.76 -10.19 6.87
CA ALA A 155 -12.58 -11.12 6.09
C ALA A 155 -12.82 -10.67 4.62
N ARG A 156 -11.91 -9.89 4.03
CA ARG A 156 -12.06 -9.20 2.73
C ARG A 156 -12.71 -10.03 1.59
N HIS A 157 -12.50 -11.34 1.55
CA HIS A 157 -12.98 -12.23 0.48
C HIS A 157 -14.42 -12.74 0.61
N SER A 158 -15.05 -12.59 1.78
CA SER A 158 -16.27 -13.35 2.09
C SER A 158 -17.27 -12.58 2.94
N VAL A 159 -17.14 -11.25 3.01
CA VAL A 159 -18.02 -10.46 3.85
C VAL A 159 -19.33 -10.17 3.12
N ASP A 160 -20.42 -10.56 3.77
CA ASP A 160 -21.74 -10.00 3.51
C ASP A 160 -21.82 -8.57 4.10
N PHE A 161 -22.09 -7.58 3.25
CA PHE A 161 -22.14 -6.18 3.66
C PHE A 161 -23.45 -5.77 4.32
N GLU A 162 -24.51 -6.57 4.21
CA GLU A 162 -25.85 -6.24 4.73
C GLU A 162 -25.88 -6.04 6.25
N SER A 163 -24.94 -6.65 6.99
CA SER A 163 -24.85 -6.50 8.44
C SER A 163 -24.00 -5.30 8.92
N PHE A 164 -23.48 -4.50 7.99
CA PHE A 164 -22.57 -3.40 8.31
C PHE A 164 -23.18 -2.05 7.96
N SER A 165 -22.87 -1.04 8.77
CA SER A 165 -23.33 0.32 8.47
C SER A 165 -22.56 0.91 7.29
N GLU A 166 -23.17 1.86 6.60
CA GLU A 166 -22.56 2.63 5.53
C GLU A 166 -21.29 3.37 6.00
N HIS A 167 -21.22 3.75 7.28
CA HIS A 167 -20.04 4.36 7.88
C HIS A 167 -18.89 3.36 8.08
N ASP A 168 -19.20 2.09 8.37
CA ASP A 168 -18.21 1.01 8.43
C ASP A 168 -17.62 0.75 7.04
N LEU A 169 -18.48 0.59 6.04
CA LEU A 169 -18.07 0.33 4.65
C LEU A 169 -17.21 1.48 4.10
N THR A 170 -17.62 2.73 4.31
CA THR A 170 -16.82 3.89 3.87
C THR A 170 -15.50 4.05 4.62
N SER A 171 -15.46 3.66 5.90
CA SER A 171 -14.21 3.67 6.67
C SER A 171 -13.24 2.60 6.19
N VAL A 172 -13.74 1.40 5.86
CA VAL A 172 -12.95 0.32 5.25
C VAL A 172 -12.46 0.73 3.87
N PHE A 173 -13.31 1.34 3.04
CA PHE A 173 -12.93 1.83 1.72
C PHE A 173 -11.73 2.78 1.79
N LYS A 174 -11.80 3.80 2.66
CA LYS A 174 -10.70 4.75 2.89
C LYS A 174 -9.45 4.08 3.46
N GLN A 175 -9.63 3.12 4.37
CA GLN A 175 -8.52 2.40 4.96
C GLN A 175 -7.80 1.52 3.94
N ASN A 176 -8.53 0.82 3.08
CA ASN A 176 -7.97 0.03 1.98
C ASN A 176 -7.15 0.92 1.05
N LEU A 177 -7.70 2.06 0.64
CA LEU A 177 -7.01 3.05 -0.18
C LEU A 177 -5.70 3.54 0.48
N ARG A 178 -5.77 3.96 1.74
CA ARG A 178 -4.59 4.47 2.47
C ARG A 178 -3.51 3.42 2.68
N ASP A 179 -3.91 2.20 3.07
CA ASP A 179 -2.97 1.20 3.53
C ASP A 179 -2.36 0.38 2.36
N ASN A 180 -2.96 0.37 1.16
CA ASN A 180 -2.56 -0.53 0.05
C ASN A 180 -2.16 0.17 -1.25
N LEU A 181 -2.12 1.51 -1.30
CA LEU A 181 -1.42 2.20 -2.38
C LEU A 181 0.09 1.93 -2.28
N THR A 182 0.68 1.46 -3.38
CA THR A 182 2.13 1.30 -3.47
C THR A 182 2.84 2.66 -3.45
N ASN A 183 4.14 2.66 -3.17
CA ASN A 183 4.92 3.89 -3.25
C ASN A 183 5.02 4.39 -4.70
N THR A 184 5.04 3.48 -5.68
CA THR A 184 5.01 3.82 -7.11
C THR A 184 3.72 4.55 -7.48
N GLU A 185 2.56 4.03 -7.04
CA GLU A 185 1.27 4.69 -7.26
C GLU A 185 1.17 6.02 -6.50
N SER A 186 1.63 6.07 -5.25
CA SER A 186 1.67 7.30 -4.46
C SER A 186 2.56 8.36 -5.11
N ALA A 187 3.73 7.98 -5.63
CA ALA A 187 4.63 8.88 -6.34
C ALA A 187 4.00 9.41 -7.64
N LYS A 188 3.28 8.54 -8.37
CA LYS A 188 2.49 8.95 -9.55
C LYS A 188 1.43 9.99 -9.18
N MET A 189 0.71 9.78 -8.07
CA MET A 189 -0.28 10.75 -7.57
C MET A 189 0.35 12.08 -7.17
N LEU A 190 1.51 12.06 -6.51
CA LEU A 190 2.24 13.29 -6.17
C LEU A 190 2.72 14.05 -7.41
N ALA A 191 3.12 13.34 -8.47
CA ALA A 191 3.49 13.96 -9.74
C ALA A 191 2.28 14.70 -10.36
N PHE A 192 1.11 14.06 -10.42
CA PHE A 192 -0.12 14.70 -10.89
C PHE A 192 -0.50 15.93 -10.07
N MET A 193 -0.38 15.87 -8.74
CA MET A 193 -0.67 17.01 -7.86
C MET A 193 0.30 18.18 -8.08
N ARG A 194 1.58 17.89 -8.31
CA ARG A 194 2.57 18.92 -8.62
C ARG A 194 2.24 19.60 -9.94
N ASP A 195 1.89 18.82 -10.96
CA ASP A 195 1.57 19.34 -12.27
C ASP A 195 0.24 20.13 -12.26
N PHE A 196 -0.65 19.82 -11.32
CA PHE A 196 -1.87 20.60 -11.04
C PHE A 196 -1.60 21.94 -10.29
N ASP A 197 -0.59 22.02 -9.40
CA ASP A 197 -0.24 23.25 -8.66
C ASP A 197 0.51 24.29 -9.53
N LEU A 198 0.92 23.91 -10.75
CA LEU A 198 1.65 24.80 -11.64
C LEU A 198 0.76 25.93 -12.19
N PRO A 199 1.28 27.18 -12.27
CA PRO A 199 0.56 28.29 -12.88
C PRO A 199 0.08 27.97 -14.30
N LEU A 200 -1.16 28.33 -14.63
CA LEU A 200 -1.79 28.14 -15.95
C LEU A 200 -0.95 28.70 -17.12
N SER A 201 -0.08 29.68 -16.87
CA SER A 201 0.82 30.26 -17.87
C SER A 201 1.98 29.35 -18.29
N LEU A 202 2.27 28.29 -17.54
CA LEU A 202 3.36 27.35 -17.81
C LEU A 202 2.86 26.02 -18.42
N LEU A 203 1.56 25.90 -18.71
CA LEU A 203 0.94 24.66 -19.14
C LEU A 203 -0.02 24.87 -20.33
N PRO A 204 -0.05 23.95 -21.31
CA PRO A 204 -1.02 24.01 -22.39
C PRO A 204 -2.38 23.43 -21.93
N GLY A 205 -3.31 24.27 -21.46
CA GLY A 205 -4.72 23.90 -21.29
C GLY A 205 -5.37 24.28 -19.93
N PRO A 206 -6.71 24.17 -19.81
CA PRO A 206 -7.44 24.54 -18.61
C PRO A 206 -7.31 23.47 -17.53
N GLY A 207 -6.45 23.68 -16.53
CA GLY A 207 -6.33 22.85 -15.32
C GLY A 207 -5.86 21.41 -15.60
N ASN A 208 -4.60 21.11 -15.30
CA ASN A 208 -3.92 19.88 -15.71
C ASN A 208 -4.32 18.65 -14.86
N LEU A 209 -5.60 18.28 -14.89
CA LEU A 209 -6.07 17.03 -14.30
C LEU A 209 -5.74 15.87 -15.24
N PRO A 210 -5.15 14.77 -14.72
CA PRO A 210 -4.96 13.59 -15.53
C PRO A 210 -6.32 12.98 -15.91
N PRO A 211 -6.42 12.33 -17.08
CA PRO A 211 -7.53 11.42 -17.37
C PRO A 211 -7.73 10.39 -16.23
N VAL A 212 -8.98 10.08 -15.87
CA VAL A 212 -9.26 9.15 -14.75
C VAL A 212 -8.64 7.78 -15.01
N ASN A 213 -8.64 7.28 -16.23
CA ASN A 213 -8.02 6.01 -16.60
C ASN A 213 -6.48 5.98 -16.43
N GLU A 214 -5.83 7.14 -16.28
CA GLU A 214 -4.40 7.22 -15.97
C GLU A 214 -4.12 7.17 -14.45
N LEU A 215 -5.14 7.35 -13.61
CA LEU A 215 -4.99 7.23 -12.16
C LEU A 215 -4.75 5.77 -11.74
N PRO A 216 -4.08 5.50 -10.60
CA PRO A 216 -4.09 4.16 -10.01
C PRO A 216 -5.52 3.65 -9.78
N GLU A 217 -5.76 2.36 -9.95
CA GLU A 217 -7.10 1.77 -9.92
C GLU A 217 -7.88 2.11 -8.64
N MET A 218 -7.25 1.97 -7.46
CA MET A 218 -7.88 2.35 -6.19
C MET A 218 -8.28 3.84 -6.12
N VAL A 219 -7.56 4.71 -6.82
CA VAL A 219 -7.88 6.14 -6.92
C VAL A 219 -9.02 6.38 -7.89
N GLN A 220 -9.10 5.62 -9.00
CA GLN A 220 -10.25 5.64 -9.90
C GLN A 220 -11.54 5.25 -9.15
N ASP A 221 -11.48 4.16 -8.39
CA ASP A 221 -12.57 3.73 -7.53
C ASP A 221 -12.94 4.81 -6.50
N ALA A 222 -11.95 5.49 -5.92
CA ALA A 222 -12.18 6.57 -4.98
C ALA A 222 -12.87 7.78 -5.63
N VAL A 223 -12.50 8.14 -6.86
CA VAL A 223 -13.18 9.19 -7.63
C VAL A 223 -14.62 8.76 -7.92
N LYS A 224 -14.84 7.54 -8.44
CA LYS A 224 -16.18 7.01 -8.72
C LYS A 224 -17.08 7.01 -7.48
N PHE A 225 -16.60 6.47 -6.36
CA PHE A 225 -17.35 6.44 -5.11
C PHE A 225 -17.67 7.86 -4.61
N SER A 226 -16.73 8.78 -4.77
CA SER A 226 -16.88 10.18 -4.36
C SER A 226 -17.91 10.93 -5.22
N THR A 227 -17.95 10.67 -6.53
CA THR A 227 -18.99 11.20 -7.42
C THR A 227 -20.38 10.71 -7.02
N MET A 228 -20.53 9.41 -6.72
CA MET A 228 -21.79 8.85 -6.21
C MET A 228 -22.24 9.51 -4.91
N VAL A 229 -21.31 9.83 -4.00
CA VAL A 229 -21.63 10.57 -2.77
C VAL A 229 -22.08 12.00 -3.09
N LEU A 230 -21.39 12.67 -4.00
CA LEU A 230 -21.65 14.06 -4.39
C LEU A 230 -23.04 14.25 -5.01
N GLU A 231 -23.52 13.28 -5.80
CA GLU A 231 -24.88 13.29 -6.39
C GLU A 231 -25.99 13.41 -5.33
N HIS A 232 -25.73 12.97 -4.09
CA HIS A 232 -26.66 13.01 -2.98
C HIS A 232 -26.37 14.13 -1.95
N GLN A 233 -25.51 15.10 -2.29
CA GLN A 233 -25.06 16.17 -1.39
C GLN A 233 -26.19 16.92 -0.66
N SER A 234 -27.35 17.09 -1.30
CA SER A 234 -28.50 17.78 -0.71
C SER A 234 -29.06 17.07 0.53
N LYS A 235 -28.90 15.73 0.60
CA LYS A 235 -29.34 14.87 1.71
C LYS A 235 -28.19 14.57 2.66
N ASN A 236 -27.09 14.05 2.15
CA ASN A 236 -25.97 13.58 2.96
C ASN A 236 -25.05 14.71 3.48
N LYS A 237 -25.20 15.94 2.99
CA LYS A 237 -24.40 17.13 3.37
C LYS A 237 -22.90 17.03 3.02
N MET A 238 -22.55 16.16 2.09
CA MET A 238 -21.20 15.97 1.57
C MET A 238 -21.05 16.67 0.22
N ASP A 239 -20.70 17.96 0.25
CA ASP A 239 -20.24 18.66 -0.94
C ASP A 239 -18.83 18.19 -1.36
N ALA A 240 -18.39 18.61 -2.55
CA ALA A 240 -17.12 18.17 -3.11
C ALA A 240 -15.90 18.56 -2.24
N ARG A 241 -15.99 19.70 -1.52
CA ARG A 241 -14.95 20.13 -0.58
C ARG A 241 -14.90 19.20 0.64
N ASN A 242 -16.05 18.87 1.24
CA ASN A 242 -16.16 17.98 2.38
C ASN A 242 -15.66 16.57 2.03
N ILE A 243 -15.97 16.08 0.82
CA ILE A 243 -15.46 14.82 0.30
C ILE A 243 -13.93 14.89 0.11
N GLY A 244 -13.42 15.95 -0.50
CA GLY A 244 -11.99 16.17 -0.68
C GLY A 244 -11.22 16.12 0.64
N ILE A 245 -11.73 16.76 1.69
CA ILE A 245 -11.09 16.78 3.02
C ILE A 245 -10.91 15.37 3.60
N VAL A 246 -11.88 14.47 3.38
CA VAL A 246 -11.88 13.14 4.01
C VAL A 246 -11.27 12.04 3.13
N MET A 247 -11.30 12.21 1.80
CA MET A 247 -10.80 11.23 0.83
C MET A 247 -9.36 11.51 0.42
N ALA A 248 -9.01 12.77 0.15
CA ALA A 248 -7.70 13.14 -0.39
C ALA A 248 -6.50 12.79 0.51
N PRO A 249 -6.60 12.74 1.85
CA PRO A 249 -5.49 12.27 2.68
C PRO A 249 -5.08 10.80 2.40
N ASN A 250 -5.97 10.00 1.80
CA ASN A 250 -5.77 8.57 1.61
C ASN A 250 -5.13 8.23 0.24
N ILE A 251 -5.08 9.14 -0.73
CA ILE A 251 -4.64 8.84 -2.12
C ILE A 251 -3.13 9.01 -2.36
N ALA A 252 -2.37 9.45 -1.36
CA ALA A 252 -0.91 9.51 -1.40
C ALA A 252 -0.34 9.74 0.00
N GLU A 253 0.72 9.04 0.37
CA GLU A 253 1.59 9.46 1.47
C GLU A 253 2.62 10.47 0.95
N GLY A 254 2.85 11.57 1.67
CA GLY A 254 3.84 12.58 1.27
C GLY A 254 4.57 13.14 2.47
N ASN A 255 5.90 13.10 2.44
CA ASN A 255 6.75 13.80 3.41
C ASN A 255 6.93 15.24 2.95
N ASN A 256 5.97 16.09 3.29
CA ASN A 256 6.03 17.51 2.95
C ASN A 256 6.53 18.32 4.15
N ALA A 257 7.47 19.23 3.89
CA ALA A 257 7.98 20.17 4.89
C ALA A 257 6.88 21.10 5.45
N ASP A 258 5.82 21.32 4.67
CA ASP A 258 4.59 22.01 5.09
C ASP A 258 3.37 21.06 4.96
N PRO A 259 2.95 20.42 6.05
CA PRO A 259 1.80 19.51 6.06
C PRO A 259 0.47 20.19 5.73
N ILE A 260 0.31 21.48 6.03
CA ILE A 260 -0.95 22.20 5.83
C ILE A 260 -1.13 22.51 4.35
N ARG A 261 -0.10 23.06 3.70
CA ARG A 261 -0.13 23.31 2.26
C ARG A 261 -0.30 22.01 1.47
N ALA A 262 0.36 20.94 1.89
CA ALA A 262 0.22 19.62 1.28
C ALA A 262 -1.22 19.09 1.33
N LEU A 263 -1.88 19.23 2.49
CA LEU A 263 -3.27 18.79 2.66
C LEU A 263 -4.22 19.65 1.81
N ALA A 264 -4.00 20.96 1.74
CA ALA A 264 -4.78 21.86 0.89
C ALA A 264 -4.65 21.50 -0.59
N LEU A 265 -3.43 21.24 -1.08
CA LEU A 265 -3.19 20.82 -2.45
C LEU A 265 -3.89 19.49 -2.77
N LYS A 266 -3.74 18.47 -1.91
CA LYS A 266 -4.44 17.18 -2.06
C LYS A 266 -5.94 17.36 -2.14
N THR A 267 -6.51 18.16 -1.23
CA THR A 267 -7.94 18.44 -1.17
C THR A 267 -8.42 19.13 -2.43
N ASN A 268 -7.71 20.16 -2.90
CA ASN A 268 -8.07 20.90 -4.11
C ASN A 268 -7.97 20.04 -5.36
N PHE A 269 -6.89 19.25 -5.49
CA PHE A 269 -6.70 18.32 -6.59
C PHE A 269 -7.83 17.28 -6.64
N PHE A 270 -8.14 16.63 -5.51
CA PHE A 270 -9.20 15.62 -5.49
C PHE A 270 -10.60 16.23 -5.69
N ASN A 271 -10.84 17.42 -5.13
CA ASN A 271 -12.07 18.19 -5.37
C ASN A 271 -12.26 18.50 -6.86
N ALA A 272 -11.18 18.88 -7.56
CA ALA A 272 -11.21 19.11 -8.99
C ALA A 272 -11.46 17.81 -9.78
N LEU A 273 -10.87 16.68 -9.35
CA LEU A 273 -11.12 15.37 -9.96
C LEU A 273 -12.59 14.93 -9.88
N ILE A 274 -13.29 15.18 -8.77
CA ILE A 274 -14.68 14.72 -8.59
C ILE A 274 -15.72 15.68 -9.21
N ASN A 275 -15.35 16.93 -9.45
CA ASN A 275 -16.20 17.92 -10.15
C ASN A 275 -15.94 17.97 -11.66
N ARG A 276 -15.04 17.14 -12.19
CA ARG A 276 -14.85 17.04 -13.64
C ARG A 276 -16.18 16.69 -14.30
N ALA A 277 -16.52 17.36 -15.39
CA ALA A 277 -17.60 16.89 -16.26
C ALA A 277 -17.13 15.59 -16.93
N ASP A 278 -18.04 14.62 -17.06
CA ASP A 278 -17.80 13.39 -17.82
C ASP A 278 -17.53 13.67 -19.30
#